data_AF-A0A930BU09-F1
#
_entry.id   AF-A0A930BU09-F1
#
_cell.length_a   1.000
_cell.length_b   1.000
_cell.length_c   1.000
_cell.angle_alpha   90.00
_cell.angle_beta   90.00
_cell.angle_gamma   90.00
#
_symmetry.space_group_name_H-M   'P 1'
#
loop_
_entity.id
_entity.type
_entity.pdbx_description
1 polymer ?
#
loop_
_entity_poly.entity_id
_entity_poly.type
_entity_poly.pdbx_seq_one_letter_code
_entity_poly.pdbx_strand_id
1 'polypeptide(L)'
;MPIAIVLALAASLGIHAAALFGPDVELFGGGTEEPVMLRAELQPPPTTPPVESPRQVVRDAAKAKPAAKAGSRAPVAHRPLHSAVATDQPSSVVPAAAEAGQSAAAEGPVATAPPAPPPEPAKPRLPARGVIRFAILMGTQGFQIGRAEHRWEFSEDGRYHLYGMTETSGLVALFKSVRFENESTGRLVAGGLQPEQYRTRKNGRDANENADFDWPATQVTLSRDGQVRPIAPGTQDVLSLNYHLAYLPKPEEGASIGVVTGKKYERYALDSLGEEALETPAGHFRTLHLRAMTDSVTEIWLALDHHRLPVKIRFTDKKGDIYEQIATELGTP
;
A
#
# COMPACT_ATOMS: atom_id res chain seq x y z
N MET A 1 -4.03 14.78 50.90
CA MET A 1 -3.61 14.42 49.53
C MET A 1 -4.62 14.78 48.42
N PRO A 2 -5.96 14.63 48.55
CA PRO A 2 -6.86 14.92 47.42
C PRO A 2 -7.09 16.42 47.17
N ILE A 3 -7.01 17.26 48.21
CA ILE A 3 -7.26 18.71 48.12
C ILE A 3 -6.17 19.42 47.29
N ALA A 4 -4.91 18.98 47.41
CA ALA A 4 -3.79 19.58 46.67
C ALA A 4 -3.91 19.36 45.15
N ILE A 5 -4.41 18.19 44.73
CA ILE A 5 -4.62 17.89 43.31
C ILE A 5 -5.78 18.73 42.77
N VAL A 6 -6.88 18.85 43.52
CA VAL A 6 -8.03 19.69 43.11
C VAL A 6 -7.62 21.16 42.99
N LEU A 7 -6.82 21.67 43.94
CA LEU A 7 -6.31 23.04 43.89
C LEU A 7 -5.35 23.27 42.72
N ALA A 8 -4.45 22.31 42.45
CA ALA A 8 -3.55 22.40 41.30
C ALA A 8 -4.31 22.37 39.96
N LEU A 9 -5.35 21.56 39.87
CA LEU A 9 -6.17 21.42 38.66
C LEU A 9 -7.03 22.67 38.44
N ALA A 10 -7.60 23.25 39.51
CA ALA A 10 -8.32 24.51 39.47
C ALA A 10 -7.40 25.69 39.10
N ALA A 11 -6.18 25.74 39.65
CA ALA A 11 -5.19 26.76 39.31
C ALA A 11 -4.76 26.66 37.84
N SER A 12 -4.51 25.44 37.35
CA SER A 12 -4.16 25.19 35.95
C SER A 12 -5.29 25.61 35.01
N LEU A 13 -6.55 25.25 35.31
CA LEU A 13 -7.70 25.70 34.51
C LEU A 13 -7.84 27.22 34.53
N GLY A 14 -7.61 27.87 35.67
CA GLY A 14 -7.65 29.32 35.81
C GLY A 14 -6.63 30.03 34.90
N ILE A 15 -5.40 29.50 34.81
CA ILE A 15 -4.36 30.03 33.93
C ILE A 15 -4.77 29.89 32.46
N HIS A 16 -5.30 28.74 32.05
CA HIS A 16 -5.72 28.51 30.67
C HIS A 16 -6.95 29.36 30.29
N ALA A 17 -7.90 29.52 31.21
CA ALA A 17 -9.05 30.41 30.99
C ALA A 17 -8.63 31.88 30.87
N ALA A 18 -7.66 32.33 31.68
CA ALA A 18 -7.09 33.67 31.56
C ALA A 18 -6.32 33.86 30.25
N ALA A 19 -5.64 32.83 29.73
CA ALA A 19 -4.95 32.91 28.43
C ALA A 19 -5.91 32.91 27.22
N LEU A 20 -7.05 32.20 27.32
CA LEU A 20 -8.03 32.08 26.23
C LEU A 20 -9.04 33.24 26.18
N PHE A 21 -9.37 33.81 27.34
CA PHE A 21 -10.46 34.78 27.48
C PHE A 21 -10.04 36.06 28.20
N GLY A 22 -8.78 36.16 28.64
CA GLY A 22 -8.23 37.40 29.17
C GLY A 22 -8.01 38.42 28.05
N PRO A 23 -7.98 39.73 28.39
CA PRO A 23 -7.49 40.73 27.46
C PRO A 23 -6.05 40.39 27.06
N ASP A 24 -5.69 40.59 25.79
CA ASP A 24 -4.31 40.45 25.29
C ASP A 24 -3.38 41.36 26.11
N VAL A 25 -2.82 40.83 27.18
CA VAL A 25 -1.74 41.46 27.92
C VAL A 25 -0.48 40.78 27.41
N GLU A 26 0.24 41.48 26.54
CA GLU A 26 1.56 41.08 26.05
C GLU A 26 2.51 40.87 27.24
N LEU A 27 2.58 39.64 27.75
CA LEU A 27 3.43 39.30 28.90
C LEU A 27 4.91 39.17 28.51
N PHE A 28 5.24 39.20 27.21
CA PHE A 28 6.60 39.14 26.71
C PHE A 28 6.73 40.03 25.45
N GLY A 29 7.18 41.27 25.66
CA GLY A 29 7.80 42.16 24.67
C GLY A 29 7.26 42.11 23.24
N GLY A 30 6.17 42.82 22.97
CA GLY A 30 5.71 43.15 21.62
C GLY A 30 6.70 44.08 20.90
N GLY A 31 7.76 43.49 20.34
CA GLY A 31 8.49 44.09 19.23
C GLY A 31 7.69 43.82 17.96
N THR A 32 7.21 44.88 17.31
CA THR A 32 6.61 44.83 15.98
C THR A 32 7.65 44.29 15.01
N GLU A 33 7.65 42.98 14.73
CA GLU A 33 8.32 42.45 13.55
C GLU A 33 7.57 42.97 12.33
N GLU A 34 8.15 43.96 11.65
CA GLU A 34 7.71 44.36 10.31
C GLU A 34 7.69 43.12 9.40
N PRO A 35 6.65 42.93 8.58
CA PRO A 35 6.58 41.79 7.70
C PRO A 35 7.76 41.82 6.72
N VAL A 36 8.60 40.79 6.76
CA VAL A 36 9.68 40.59 5.79
C VAL A 36 9.06 40.44 4.40
N MET A 37 9.10 41.52 3.61
CA MET A 37 8.70 41.48 2.22
C MET A 37 9.76 40.69 1.43
N LEU A 38 9.40 39.49 0.98
CA LEU A 38 10.20 38.72 0.04
C LEU A 38 10.29 39.47 -1.29
N ARG A 39 11.50 39.92 -1.65
CA ARG A 39 11.81 40.57 -2.92
C ARG A 39 12.41 39.53 -3.86
N ALA A 40 11.63 39.07 -4.83
CA ALA A 40 12.10 38.19 -5.90
C ALA A 40 12.55 39.04 -7.10
N GLU A 41 13.83 38.93 -7.48
CA GLU A 41 14.37 39.58 -8.66
C GLU A 41 14.82 38.49 -9.66
N LEU A 42 14.33 38.56 -10.90
CA LEU A 42 14.65 37.60 -11.96
C LEU A 42 16.02 37.96 -12.57
N GLN A 43 17.04 37.18 -12.23
CA GLN A 43 18.36 37.30 -12.85
C GLN A 43 18.32 36.67 -14.26
N PRO A 44 18.72 37.37 -15.34
CA PRO A 44 18.90 36.75 -16.64
C PRO A 44 20.02 35.71 -16.58
N PRO A 45 19.94 34.62 -17.37
CA PRO A 45 20.97 33.59 -17.38
C PRO A 45 22.31 34.17 -17.83
N PRO A 46 23.44 33.66 -17.28
CA PRO A 46 24.77 34.16 -17.63
C PRO A 46 25.01 34.01 -19.12
N THR A 47 25.46 35.09 -19.77
CA THR A 47 25.86 35.09 -21.17
C THR A 47 27.08 34.20 -21.33
N THR A 48 26.92 33.09 -22.04
CA THR A 48 28.04 32.26 -22.49
C THR A 48 28.94 33.10 -23.41
N PRO A 49 30.27 33.12 -23.19
CA PRO A 49 31.18 33.80 -24.11
C PRO A 49 31.13 33.14 -25.50
N PRO A 50 31.37 33.89 -26.58
CA PRO A 50 31.24 33.38 -27.94
C PRO A 50 32.25 32.25 -28.17
N VAL A 51 31.76 31.11 -28.66
CA VAL A 51 32.62 30.07 -29.23
C VAL A 51 33.23 30.63 -30.51
N GLU A 52 34.55 30.80 -30.50
CA GLU A 52 35.34 31.17 -31.67
C GLU A 52 35.10 30.15 -32.79
N SER A 53 34.55 30.61 -33.91
CA SER A 53 34.35 29.77 -35.09
C SER A 53 35.71 29.48 -35.75
N PRO A 54 36.04 28.22 -36.10
CA PRO A 54 37.32 27.91 -36.72
C PRO A 54 37.47 28.59 -38.07
N ARG A 55 38.60 29.26 -38.24
CA ARG A 55 39.04 29.94 -39.46
C ARG A 55 39.08 28.95 -40.63
N GLN A 56 38.23 29.16 -41.63
CA GLN A 56 38.26 28.44 -42.89
C GLN A 56 39.58 28.73 -43.63
N VAL A 57 40.42 27.72 -43.79
CA VAL A 57 41.52 27.74 -44.75
C VAL A 57 40.97 27.26 -46.09
N VAL A 58 40.85 28.20 -47.04
CA VAL A 58 40.55 27.91 -48.44
C VAL A 58 41.85 27.55 -49.16
N ARG A 59 41.94 26.35 -49.73
CA ARG A 59 42.74 26.05 -50.94
C ARG A 59 42.08 24.95 -51.79
N ASP A 60 41.41 25.43 -52.83
CA ASP A 60 41.31 24.97 -54.23
C ASP A 60 41.36 23.47 -54.62
N ALA A 61 40.21 23.07 -55.18
CA ALA A 61 39.98 22.47 -56.50
C ALA A 61 40.41 21.02 -56.82
N ALA A 62 39.41 20.14 -57.00
CA ALA A 62 39.23 19.38 -58.26
C ALA A 62 37.76 18.91 -58.43
N LYS A 63 37.26 19.01 -59.67
CA LYS A 63 35.89 18.75 -60.15
C LYS A 63 35.47 17.27 -60.13
N ALA A 64 34.19 17.00 -59.85
CA ALA A 64 33.29 16.22 -60.72
C ALA A 64 31.80 16.37 -60.27
N LYS A 65 30.88 16.36 -61.24
CA LYS A 65 29.41 16.59 -61.16
C LYS A 65 28.73 15.38 -61.89
N PRO A 66 27.38 15.22 -61.96
CA PRO A 66 26.38 14.84 -60.93
C PRO A 66 25.40 13.69 -61.35
N ALA A 67 24.47 13.30 -60.46
CA ALA A 67 23.05 12.97 -60.79
C ALA A 67 22.20 13.07 -59.49
N ALA A 68 21.26 14.03 -59.31
CA ALA A 68 19.80 14.05 -59.65
C ALA A 68 19.02 12.84 -59.07
N LYS A 69 17.88 12.92 -58.34
CA LYS A 69 16.69 13.81 -58.24
C LYS A 69 16.08 13.67 -56.82
N ALA A 70 15.66 14.72 -56.11
CA ALA A 70 14.35 15.42 -56.12
C ALA A 70 13.11 14.56 -55.77
N GLY A 71 12.36 14.95 -54.74
CA GLY A 71 10.99 14.45 -54.46
C GLY A 71 10.48 14.67 -53.03
N SER A 72 10.02 15.88 -52.73
CA SER A 72 9.33 16.29 -51.49
C SER A 72 7.90 15.73 -51.40
N ARG A 73 7.38 15.49 -50.18
CA ARG A 73 6.24 16.22 -49.57
C ARG A 73 5.39 15.36 -48.59
N ALA A 74 4.96 16.01 -47.51
CA ALA A 74 4.29 15.48 -46.32
C ALA A 74 2.74 15.47 -46.41
N PRO A 75 1.94 15.34 -45.31
CA PRO A 75 1.03 14.21 -45.06
C PRO A 75 -0.47 14.62 -45.01
N VAL A 76 -1.39 13.65 -44.94
CA VAL A 76 -2.82 13.91 -44.67
C VAL A 76 -3.42 12.86 -43.73
N ALA A 77 -4.14 13.37 -42.72
CA ALA A 77 -4.92 12.65 -41.72
C ALA A 77 -6.33 12.27 -42.23
N HIS A 78 -6.92 11.22 -41.66
CA HIS A 78 -8.36 10.99 -41.74
C HIS A 78 -8.98 10.62 -40.38
N ARG A 79 -10.04 11.38 -40.03
CA ARG A 79 -11.05 11.10 -39.00
C ARG A 79 -12.19 10.22 -39.59
N PRO A 80 -13.13 9.73 -38.75
CA PRO A 80 -13.85 8.47 -38.91
C PRO A 80 -15.34 8.67 -39.27
N LEU A 81 -16.10 7.57 -39.44
CA LEU A 81 -17.57 7.43 -39.23
C LEU A 81 -17.90 5.91 -39.30
N HIS A 82 -18.42 5.31 -38.22
CA HIS A 82 -19.83 5.04 -37.88
C HIS A 82 -20.54 3.91 -38.65
N SER A 83 -20.97 2.93 -37.85
CA SER A 83 -22.26 2.20 -37.84
C SER A 83 -22.89 1.67 -39.12
N ALA A 84 -23.22 0.36 -39.11
CA ALA A 84 -24.60 -0.10 -39.31
C ALA A 84 -24.76 -1.56 -38.85
N VAL A 85 -25.79 -1.76 -38.02
CA VAL A 85 -26.45 -3.04 -37.69
C VAL A 85 -27.54 -3.29 -38.73
N ALA A 86 -27.72 -4.53 -39.19
CA ALA A 86 -29.02 -5.03 -39.63
C ALA A 86 -29.04 -6.57 -39.70
N THR A 87 -30.21 -7.10 -39.38
CA THR A 87 -30.58 -8.44 -38.92
C THR A 87 -31.24 -9.26 -40.04
N ASP A 88 -31.43 -10.56 -39.79
CA ASP A 88 -32.53 -11.44 -40.28
C ASP A 88 -32.48 -11.91 -41.76
N GLN A 89 -32.83 -13.13 -42.17
CA GLN A 89 -33.38 -14.36 -41.55
C GLN A 89 -33.28 -15.54 -42.61
N PRO A 90 -33.93 -16.71 -42.52
CA PRO A 90 -33.30 -18.04 -42.68
C PRO A 90 -33.78 -18.86 -43.91
N SER A 91 -33.27 -20.09 -44.07
CA SER A 91 -33.94 -21.14 -44.86
C SER A 91 -33.64 -22.55 -44.32
N SER A 92 -34.72 -23.32 -44.18
CA SER A 92 -34.86 -24.75 -43.85
C SER A 92 -34.60 -25.64 -45.10
N VAL A 93 -34.61 -26.98 -45.17
CA VAL A 93 -35.01 -28.15 -44.34
C VAL A 93 -34.29 -29.39 -44.97
N VAL A 94 -33.58 -30.24 -44.17
CA VAL A 94 -33.71 -31.73 -43.94
C VAL A 94 -33.82 -32.73 -45.14
N PRO A 95 -33.54 -34.07 -45.05
CA PRO A 95 -32.51 -34.92 -44.38
C PRO A 95 -31.84 -35.98 -45.32
N ALA A 96 -30.83 -36.72 -44.84
CA ALA A 96 -30.57 -38.11 -45.27
C ALA A 96 -29.96 -38.94 -44.13
N ALA A 97 -30.42 -40.17 -43.99
CA ALA A 97 -30.26 -41.03 -42.82
C ALA A 97 -29.03 -41.96 -42.85
N ALA A 98 -28.63 -42.37 -41.64
CA ALA A 98 -28.02 -43.63 -41.19
C ALA A 98 -26.73 -44.18 -41.86
N GLU A 99 -25.68 -44.34 -41.05
CA GLU A 99 -25.27 -45.69 -40.59
C GLU A 99 -24.32 -45.63 -39.39
N ALA A 100 -24.47 -46.63 -38.52
CA ALA A 100 -23.78 -46.78 -37.26
C ALA A 100 -22.34 -47.26 -37.44
N GLY A 101 -21.41 -46.65 -36.71
CA GLY A 101 -20.05 -47.13 -36.50
C GLY A 101 -19.65 -46.89 -35.05
N GLN A 102 -20.01 -47.81 -34.16
CA GLN A 102 -19.47 -47.86 -32.80
C GLN A 102 -17.98 -48.22 -32.90
N SER A 103 -17.10 -47.23 -32.70
CA SER A 103 -15.69 -47.47 -32.41
C SER A 103 -15.50 -47.33 -30.90
N ALA A 104 -15.55 -48.47 -30.21
CA ALA A 104 -15.11 -48.58 -28.83
C ALA A 104 -13.60 -48.28 -28.76
N ALA A 105 -13.25 -47.06 -28.36
CA ALA A 105 -11.90 -46.74 -27.94
C ALA A 105 -11.72 -47.31 -26.53
N ALA A 106 -10.82 -48.28 -26.40
CA ALA A 106 -10.42 -48.85 -25.13
C ALA A 106 -9.87 -47.74 -24.20
N GLU A 107 -10.55 -47.53 -23.07
CA GLU A 107 -10.01 -46.79 -21.94
C GLU A 107 -8.81 -47.58 -21.39
N GLY A 108 -7.61 -47.18 -21.79
CA GLY A 108 -6.40 -47.57 -21.08
C GLY A 108 -6.44 -47.00 -19.65
N PRO A 109 -5.93 -47.71 -18.65
CA PRO A 109 -5.93 -47.22 -17.27
C PRO A 109 -5.13 -45.91 -17.22
N VAL A 110 -5.82 -44.83 -16.82
CA VAL A 110 -5.16 -43.58 -16.44
C VAL A 110 -4.32 -43.93 -15.23
N ALA A 111 -3.00 -44.03 -15.44
CA ALA A 111 -2.04 -44.10 -14.35
C ALA A 111 -2.20 -42.79 -13.56
N THR A 112 -2.87 -42.89 -12.41
CA THR A 112 -2.96 -41.80 -11.44
C THR A 112 -1.52 -41.47 -11.04
N ALA A 113 -1.01 -40.33 -11.53
CA ALA A 113 0.25 -39.81 -11.06
C ALA A 113 0.16 -39.70 -9.54
N PRO A 114 1.18 -40.17 -8.78
CA PRO A 114 1.18 -40.04 -7.34
C PRO A 114 0.99 -38.55 -6.97
N PRO A 115 0.18 -38.25 -5.93
CA PRO A 115 -0.05 -36.87 -5.52
C PRO A 115 1.30 -36.19 -5.29
N ALA A 116 1.46 -35.01 -5.90
CA ALA A 116 2.65 -34.20 -5.72
C ALA A 116 2.91 -34.03 -4.21
N PRO A 117 4.16 -34.18 -3.74
CA PRO A 117 4.47 -33.95 -2.34
C PRO A 117 3.99 -32.53 -1.94
N PRO A 118 3.52 -32.34 -0.70
CA PRO A 118 3.15 -31.02 -0.22
C PRO A 118 4.29 -30.03 -0.49
N PRO A 119 3.99 -28.81 -0.99
CA PRO A 119 5.03 -27.83 -1.27
C PRO A 119 5.88 -27.62 -0.01
N GLU A 120 7.20 -27.70 -0.17
CA GLU A 120 8.15 -27.54 0.91
C GLU A 120 7.94 -26.15 1.56
N PRO A 121 7.92 -26.04 2.90
CA PRO A 121 7.68 -24.76 3.56
C PRO A 121 8.71 -23.73 3.11
N ALA A 122 8.24 -22.57 2.65
CA ALA A 122 9.15 -21.49 2.30
C ALA A 122 9.86 -21.00 3.57
N LYS A 123 11.16 -20.72 3.47
CA LYS A 123 11.92 -20.19 4.61
C LYS A 123 11.43 -18.77 4.94
N PRO A 124 11.09 -18.47 6.21
CA PRO A 124 10.74 -17.12 6.62
C PRO A 124 11.86 -16.13 6.29
N ARG A 125 11.50 -14.97 5.75
CA ARG A 125 12.43 -13.83 5.62
C ARG A 125 12.65 -13.13 6.96
N LEU A 126 11.62 -13.18 7.80
CA LEU A 126 11.55 -12.62 9.14
C LEU A 126 12.13 -13.61 10.15
N PRO A 127 12.64 -13.14 11.30
CA PRO A 127 12.96 -14.05 12.40
C PRO A 127 11.70 -14.80 12.86
N ALA A 128 11.91 -15.95 13.52
CA ALA A 128 10.82 -16.83 13.95
C ALA A 128 9.78 -16.14 14.83
N ARG A 129 10.15 -15.09 15.57
CA ARG A 129 9.22 -14.22 16.27
C ARG A 129 9.74 -12.79 16.32
N GLY A 130 8.85 -11.84 16.52
CA GLY A 130 9.24 -10.46 16.81
C GLY A 130 8.07 -9.54 17.08
N VAL A 131 8.40 -8.29 17.36
CA VAL A 131 7.46 -7.22 17.69
C VAL A 131 7.87 -5.91 17.01
N ILE A 132 6.87 -5.16 16.53
CA ILE A 132 6.98 -3.74 16.19
C ILE A 132 6.00 -2.97 17.07
N ARG A 133 6.45 -1.88 17.67
CA ARG A 133 5.58 -0.91 18.33
C ARG A 133 5.52 0.36 17.53
N PHE A 134 4.36 1.01 17.52
CA PHE A 134 4.14 2.25 16.78
C PHE A 134 3.50 3.32 17.66
N ALA A 135 3.86 4.56 17.41
CA ALA A 135 3.03 5.72 17.76
C ALA A 135 2.02 5.95 16.64
N ILE A 136 0.76 6.25 16.99
CA ILE A 136 -0.29 6.59 16.03
C ILE A 136 -0.54 8.09 16.08
N LEU A 137 -0.23 8.77 14.98
CA LEU A 137 -0.36 10.21 14.82
C LEU A 137 -1.55 10.53 13.90
N MET A 138 -2.23 11.65 14.16
CA MET A 138 -3.33 12.16 13.36
C MET A 138 -3.03 13.55 12.82
N GLY A 139 -3.37 13.77 11.56
CA GLY A 139 -3.19 15.04 10.85
C GLY A 139 -1.72 15.34 10.49
N THR A 140 -1.52 16.41 9.73
CA THR A 140 -0.20 16.82 9.23
C THR A 140 0.74 17.34 10.30
N GLN A 141 0.20 17.81 11.43
CA GLN A 141 0.98 18.28 12.58
C GLN A 141 1.38 17.16 13.56
N GLY A 142 0.96 15.91 13.30
CA GLY A 142 1.46 14.74 14.04
C GLY A 142 0.96 14.61 15.48
N PHE A 143 -0.31 14.92 15.76
CA PHE A 143 -0.86 14.76 17.11
C PHE A 143 -1.02 13.28 17.46
N GLN A 144 -0.32 12.80 18.49
CA GLN A 144 -0.41 11.39 18.90
C GLN A 144 -1.77 11.08 19.52
N ILE A 145 -2.54 10.21 18.86
CA ILE A 145 -3.87 9.77 19.30
C ILE A 145 -3.88 8.36 19.88
N GLY A 146 -2.81 7.60 19.67
CA GLY A 146 -2.81 6.17 19.99
C GLY A 146 -1.43 5.54 19.88
N ARG A 147 -1.41 4.23 20.11
CA ARG A 147 -0.26 3.36 19.94
C ARG A 147 -0.70 2.06 19.30
N ALA A 148 0.20 1.42 18.56
CA ALA A 148 -0.02 0.07 18.05
C ALA A 148 1.11 -0.87 18.46
N GLU A 149 0.80 -2.15 18.54
CA GLU A 149 1.76 -3.25 18.69
C GLU A 149 1.41 -4.30 17.65
N HIS A 150 2.36 -4.67 16.81
CA HIS A 150 2.24 -5.85 15.97
C HIS A 150 3.26 -6.89 16.41
N ARG A 151 2.82 -8.15 16.48
CA ARG A 151 3.66 -9.31 16.78
C ARG A 151 3.51 -10.33 15.67
N TRP A 152 4.59 -11.05 15.40
CA TRP A 152 4.57 -12.18 14.49
C TRP A 152 5.26 -13.37 15.13
N GLU A 153 4.78 -14.56 14.80
CA GLU A 153 5.34 -15.84 15.18
C GLU A 153 5.24 -16.79 13.98
N PHE A 154 6.35 -17.45 13.64
CA PHE A 154 6.47 -18.47 12.61
C PHE A 154 6.87 -19.79 13.25
N SER A 155 6.10 -20.82 12.99
CA SER A 155 6.35 -22.18 13.45
C SER A 155 7.19 -22.96 12.43
N GLU A 156 7.93 -23.97 12.91
CA GLU A 156 8.77 -24.83 12.06
C GLU A 156 7.95 -25.61 11.01
N ASP A 157 6.66 -25.86 11.27
CA ASP A 157 5.73 -26.51 10.34
C ASP A 157 5.20 -25.58 9.24
N GLY A 158 5.73 -24.35 9.15
CA GLY A 158 5.35 -23.35 8.15
C GLY A 158 4.07 -22.60 8.48
N ARG A 159 3.51 -22.74 9.69
CA ARG A 159 2.41 -21.89 10.15
C ARG A 159 2.89 -20.54 10.62
N TYR A 160 2.02 -19.54 10.54
CA TYR A 160 2.24 -18.24 11.14
C TYR A 160 1.05 -17.81 12.01
N HIS A 161 1.35 -16.98 13.00
CA HIS A 161 0.37 -16.18 13.75
C HIS A 161 0.86 -14.73 13.76
N LEU A 162 0.01 -13.82 13.30
CA LEU A 162 0.18 -12.39 13.43
C LEU A 162 -0.85 -11.86 14.40
N TYR A 163 -0.41 -11.03 15.33
CA TYR A 163 -1.28 -10.30 16.24
C TYR A 163 -1.03 -8.80 16.05
N GLY A 164 -2.10 -8.02 15.97
CA GLY A 164 -2.06 -6.58 15.95
C GLY A 164 -2.98 -6.01 17.00
N MET A 165 -2.54 -4.92 17.61
CA MET A 165 -3.27 -4.18 18.61
C MET A 165 -3.11 -2.70 18.33
N THR A 166 -4.21 -1.96 18.42
CA THR A 166 -4.25 -0.51 18.35
C THR A 166 -5.11 0.00 19.49
N GLU A 167 -4.62 0.97 20.25
CA GLU A 167 -5.42 1.60 21.29
C GLU A 167 -5.20 3.10 21.36
N THR A 168 -6.23 3.81 21.82
CA THR A 168 -6.11 5.24 22.12
C THR A 168 -5.16 5.45 23.29
N SER A 169 -4.40 6.54 23.24
CA SER A 169 -3.38 6.87 24.25
C SER A 169 -3.45 8.35 24.65
N GLY A 170 -2.74 8.71 25.72
CA GLY A 170 -2.64 10.10 26.18
C GLY A 170 -3.99 10.74 26.47
N LEU A 171 -4.14 12.03 26.09
CA LEU A 171 -5.36 12.79 26.33
C LEU A 171 -6.59 12.19 25.65
N VAL A 172 -6.43 11.56 24.48
CA VAL A 172 -7.54 10.92 23.75
C VAL A 172 -8.13 9.76 24.56
N ALA A 173 -7.30 8.98 25.23
CA ALA A 173 -7.76 7.85 26.06
C ALA A 173 -8.64 8.28 27.24
N LEU A 174 -8.45 9.50 27.77
CA LEU A 174 -9.26 10.06 28.86
C LEU A 174 -10.70 10.35 28.42
N PHE A 175 -10.91 10.73 27.16
CA PHE A 175 -12.24 11.02 26.62
C PHE A 175 -12.88 9.80 25.95
N LYS A 176 -12.07 8.94 25.32
CA LYS A 176 -12.55 7.77 24.58
C LYS A 176 -11.50 6.68 24.54
N SER A 177 -11.59 5.74 25.49
CA SER A 177 -10.76 4.53 25.46
C SER A 177 -11.30 3.53 24.44
N VAL A 178 -10.49 3.22 23.43
CA VAL A 178 -10.76 2.19 22.43
C VAL A 178 -9.52 1.33 22.30
N ARG A 179 -9.71 0.02 22.32
CA ARG A 179 -8.72 -0.99 21.98
C ARG A 179 -9.29 -1.85 20.86
N PHE A 180 -8.56 -1.93 19.76
CA PHE A 180 -8.87 -2.76 18.61
C PHE A 180 -7.75 -3.78 18.45
N GLU A 181 -8.12 -5.04 18.31
CA GLU A 181 -7.20 -6.16 18.20
C GLU A 181 -7.56 -6.93 16.94
N ASN A 182 -6.56 -7.37 16.20
CA ASN A 182 -6.73 -8.22 15.04
C ASN A 182 -5.69 -9.32 15.00
N GLU A 183 -6.07 -10.46 14.43
CA GLU A 183 -5.24 -11.64 14.34
C GLU A 183 -5.35 -12.22 12.94
N SER A 184 -4.22 -12.60 12.36
CA SER A 184 -4.15 -13.34 11.09
C SER A 184 -3.37 -14.63 11.33
N THR A 185 -3.97 -15.76 10.96
CA THR A 185 -3.32 -17.07 10.97
C THR A 185 -3.31 -17.64 9.58
N GLY A 186 -2.29 -18.45 9.29
CA GLY A 186 -2.21 -19.15 8.02
C GLY A 186 -0.88 -19.86 7.85
N ARG A 187 -0.44 -19.96 6.59
CA ARG A 187 0.79 -20.65 6.21
C ARG A 187 1.73 -19.75 5.44
N LEU A 188 3.02 -20.01 5.60
CA LEU A 188 4.06 -19.48 4.74
C LEU A 188 4.30 -20.46 3.60
N VAL A 189 3.92 -20.06 2.39
CA VAL A 189 4.10 -20.82 1.15
C VAL A 189 5.17 -20.16 0.26
N ALA A 190 5.51 -20.78 -0.87
CA ALA A 190 6.52 -20.27 -1.80
C ALA A 190 6.27 -18.80 -2.24
N GLY A 191 4.99 -18.40 -2.35
CA GLY A 191 4.58 -17.04 -2.70
C GLY A 191 4.47 -16.05 -1.53
N GLY A 192 4.87 -16.43 -0.32
CA GLY A 192 4.74 -15.62 0.90
C GLY A 192 3.61 -16.08 1.81
N LEU A 193 3.04 -15.15 2.58
CA LEU A 193 1.94 -15.47 3.50
C LEU A 193 0.68 -15.85 2.74
N GLN A 194 0.00 -16.88 3.21
CA GLN A 194 -1.30 -17.34 2.74
C GLN A 194 -2.25 -17.42 3.94
N PRO A 195 -3.08 -16.39 4.18
CA PRO A 195 -3.99 -16.34 5.33
C PRO A 195 -5.08 -17.40 5.23
N GLU A 196 -5.38 -18.06 6.34
CA GLU A 196 -6.48 -19.01 6.50
C GLU A 196 -7.63 -18.35 7.29
N GLN A 197 -7.30 -17.56 8.33
CA GLN A 197 -8.29 -16.85 9.15
C GLN A 197 -7.84 -15.44 9.51
N TYR A 198 -8.78 -14.51 9.49
CA TYR A 198 -8.63 -13.16 10.04
C TYR A 198 -9.72 -12.91 11.09
N ARG A 199 -9.33 -12.48 12.28
CA ARG A 199 -10.24 -12.23 13.42
C ARG A 199 -9.99 -10.87 14.03
N THR A 200 -11.06 -10.25 14.54
CA THR A 200 -11.04 -8.88 15.04
C THR A 200 -11.83 -8.76 16.33
N ARG A 201 -11.30 -7.97 17.27
CA ARG A 201 -11.98 -7.63 18.53
C ARG A 201 -11.90 -6.13 18.79
N LYS A 202 -12.97 -5.56 19.31
CA LYS A 202 -13.05 -4.19 19.78
C LYS A 202 -13.48 -4.17 21.23
N ASN A 203 -12.62 -3.67 22.10
CA ASN A 203 -12.79 -3.66 23.56
C ASN A 203 -13.16 -5.06 24.09
N GLY A 204 -12.42 -6.08 23.64
CA GLY A 204 -12.60 -7.48 24.06
C GLY A 204 -13.80 -8.22 23.45
N ARG A 205 -14.65 -7.55 22.66
CA ARG A 205 -15.79 -8.17 21.96
C ARG A 205 -15.49 -8.35 20.49
N ASP A 206 -16.05 -9.38 19.86
CA ASP A 206 -15.95 -9.58 18.42
C ASP A 206 -16.39 -8.31 17.67
N ALA A 207 -15.57 -7.82 16.74
CA ALA A 207 -15.86 -6.63 15.95
C ALA A 207 -16.69 -6.93 14.69
N ASN A 208 -16.95 -8.21 14.40
CA ASN A 208 -17.64 -8.73 13.22
C ASN A 208 -17.01 -8.25 11.89
N GLU A 209 -15.68 -8.08 11.89
CA GLU A 209 -14.87 -7.73 10.72
C GLU A 209 -13.89 -8.88 10.41
N ASN A 210 -14.41 -10.10 10.45
CA ASN A 210 -13.65 -11.35 10.33
C ASN A 210 -13.75 -11.93 8.91
N ALA A 211 -12.76 -12.75 8.54
CA ALA A 211 -12.73 -13.43 7.25
C ALA A 211 -12.17 -14.86 7.37
N ASP A 212 -12.72 -15.77 6.58
CA ASP A 212 -12.28 -17.16 6.46
C ASP A 212 -11.95 -17.49 5.01
N PHE A 213 -10.70 -17.88 4.76
CA PHE A 213 -10.17 -18.14 3.42
C PHE A 213 -10.24 -19.62 3.08
N ASP A 214 -10.82 -19.94 1.93
CA ASP A 214 -10.87 -21.27 1.35
C ASP A 214 -10.09 -21.27 0.03
N TRP A 215 -8.81 -21.62 0.14
CA TRP A 215 -7.89 -21.64 -1.00
C TRP A 215 -8.20 -22.73 -2.03
N PRO A 216 -8.57 -23.96 -1.64
CA PRO A 216 -9.03 -24.97 -2.60
C PRO A 216 -10.21 -24.49 -3.46
N ALA A 217 -11.17 -23.76 -2.87
CA ALA A 217 -12.29 -23.19 -3.60
C ALA A 217 -12.03 -21.76 -4.13
N THR A 218 -10.84 -21.19 -3.90
CA THR A 218 -10.44 -19.83 -4.32
C THR A 218 -11.41 -18.73 -3.88
N GLN A 219 -11.88 -18.80 -2.63
CA GLN A 219 -12.89 -17.89 -2.09
C GLN A 219 -12.59 -17.44 -0.65
N VAL A 220 -13.24 -16.36 -0.23
CA VAL A 220 -13.26 -15.90 1.16
C VAL A 220 -14.69 -15.68 1.61
N THR A 221 -14.99 -16.05 2.85
CA THR A 221 -16.27 -15.76 3.52
C THR A 221 -16.07 -14.62 4.52
N LEU A 222 -16.89 -13.57 4.42
CA LEU A 222 -16.85 -12.43 5.34
C LEU A 222 -17.93 -12.60 6.42
N SER A 223 -17.56 -12.51 7.71
CA SER A 223 -18.53 -12.68 8.80
C SER A 223 -19.54 -11.53 8.88
N ARG A 224 -19.16 -10.34 8.41
CA ARG A 224 -19.98 -9.13 8.50
C ARG A 224 -21.37 -9.30 7.88
N ASP A 225 -21.44 -9.95 6.73
CA ASP A 225 -22.66 -10.11 5.92
C ASP A 225 -22.86 -11.56 5.40
N GLY A 226 -21.96 -12.48 5.76
CA GLY A 226 -21.97 -13.87 5.31
C GLY A 226 -21.63 -14.03 3.83
N GLN A 227 -21.16 -12.97 3.15
CA GLN A 227 -20.91 -13.04 1.72
C GLN A 227 -19.66 -13.84 1.41
N VAL A 228 -19.79 -14.70 0.41
CA VAL A 228 -18.67 -15.39 -0.23
C VAL A 228 -18.20 -14.55 -1.41
N ARG A 229 -16.88 -14.39 -1.54
CA ARG A 229 -16.23 -13.62 -2.60
C ARG A 229 -15.11 -14.44 -3.23
N PRO A 230 -14.99 -14.48 -4.56
CA PRO A 230 -13.83 -15.08 -5.20
C PRO A 230 -12.58 -14.25 -4.87
N ILE A 231 -11.44 -14.91 -4.68
CA ILE A 231 -10.17 -14.27 -4.37
C ILE A 231 -9.11 -14.68 -5.37
N ALA A 232 -8.19 -13.75 -5.66
CA ALA A 232 -7.03 -14.05 -6.47
C ALA A 232 -5.92 -14.76 -5.65
N PRO A 233 -5.03 -15.53 -6.28
CA PRO A 233 -3.83 -16.05 -5.64
C PRO A 233 -3.03 -14.93 -4.95
N GLY A 234 -2.50 -15.21 -3.76
CA GLY A 234 -1.75 -14.24 -2.97
C GLY A 234 -2.60 -13.15 -2.30
N THR A 235 -3.93 -13.26 -2.30
CA THR A 235 -4.81 -12.36 -1.53
C THR A 235 -4.43 -12.38 -0.04
N GLN A 236 -4.37 -11.20 0.58
CA GLN A 236 -4.03 -11.01 1.98
C GLN A 236 -5.22 -10.42 2.76
N ASP A 237 -5.23 -10.61 4.07
CA ASP A 237 -5.99 -9.72 4.97
C ASP A 237 -5.18 -8.45 5.27
N VAL A 238 -5.81 -7.46 5.90
CA VAL A 238 -5.16 -6.17 6.19
C VAL A 238 -3.95 -6.25 7.12
N LEU A 239 -3.88 -7.24 8.03
CA LEU A 239 -2.73 -7.41 8.91
C LEU A 239 -1.60 -8.15 8.18
N SER A 240 -1.92 -9.27 7.54
CA SER A 240 -0.94 -10.07 6.77
C SER A 240 -0.35 -9.32 5.60
N LEU A 241 -1.08 -8.39 4.98
CA LEU A 241 -0.57 -7.52 3.91
C LEU A 241 0.76 -6.87 4.31
N ASN A 242 0.85 -6.27 5.50
CA ASN A 242 2.04 -5.53 5.94
C ASN A 242 3.32 -6.40 5.98
N TYR A 243 3.17 -7.70 6.19
CA TYR A 243 4.26 -8.66 6.27
C TYR A 243 4.47 -9.43 4.96
N HIS A 244 3.41 -9.65 4.20
CA HIS A 244 3.46 -10.30 2.89
C HIS A 244 4.32 -9.49 1.90
N LEU A 245 4.32 -8.16 2.01
CA LEU A 245 5.14 -7.29 1.16
C LEU A 245 6.64 -7.63 1.19
N ALA A 246 7.14 -8.17 2.31
CA ALA A 246 8.53 -8.63 2.40
C ALA A 246 8.84 -9.77 1.42
N TYR A 247 7.83 -10.56 1.06
CA TYR A 247 7.94 -11.74 0.19
C TYR A 247 7.70 -11.43 -1.29
N LEU A 248 7.35 -10.20 -1.65
CA LEU A 248 7.29 -9.80 -3.05
C LEU A 248 8.68 -9.95 -3.70
N PRO A 249 8.75 -10.53 -4.91
CA PRO A 249 10.04 -10.75 -5.57
C PRO A 249 10.71 -9.42 -5.91
N LYS A 250 9.94 -8.46 -6.42
CA LYS A 250 10.39 -7.15 -6.89
C LYS A 250 9.44 -6.03 -6.47
N PRO A 251 9.34 -5.71 -5.17
CA PRO A 251 8.43 -4.67 -4.68
C PRO A 251 8.72 -3.29 -5.30
N GLU A 252 9.94 -3.04 -5.77
CA GLU A 252 10.35 -1.83 -6.49
C GLU A 252 9.69 -1.66 -7.87
N GLU A 253 9.17 -2.74 -8.46
CA GLU A 253 8.39 -2.69 -9.70
C GLU A 253 6.88 -2.50 -9.43
N GLY A 254 6.47 -2.42 -8.16
CA GLY A 254 5.07 -2.45 -7.75
C GLY A 254 4.46 -3.85 -7.79
N ALA A 255 3.18 -3.97 -7.43
CA ALA A 255 2.47 -5.25 -7.43
C ALA A 255 0.95 -5.05 -7.47
N SER A 256 0.21 -6.11 -7.82
CA SER A 256 -1.25 -6.12 -7.66
C SER A 256 -1.68 -7.24 -6.71
N ILE A 257 -2.31 -6.88 -5.59
CA ILE A 257 -2.63 -7.81 -4.51
C ILE A 257 -4.11 -7.69 -4.14
N GLY A 258 -4.78 -8.82 -3.92
CA GLY A 258 -6.12 -8.81 -3.32
C GLY A 258 -6.03 -8.54 -1.83
N VAL A 259 -6.90 -7.68 -1.29
CA VAL A 259 -6.90 -7.32 0.13
C VAL A 259 -8.31 -7.47 0.71
N VAL A 260 -8.41 -8.23 1.79
CA VAL A 260 -9.62 -8.41 2.59
C VAL A 260 -9.52 -7.53 3.83
N THR A 261 -10.40 -6.54 3.92
CA THR A 261 -10.45 -5.57 5.03
C THR A 261 -11.33 -6.01 6.19
N GLY A 262 -11.82 -7.25 6.18
CA GLY A 262 -12.90 -7.73 7.06
C GLY A 262 -14.30 -7.20 6.68
N LYS A 263 -14.37 -6.13 5.89
CA LYS A 263 -15.63 -5.52 5.40
C LYS A 263 -15.89 -5.79 3.92
N LYS A 264 -14.82 -5.85 3.14
CA LYS A 264 -14.84 -5.98 1.68
C LYS A 264 -13.56 -6.65 1.20
N TYR A 265 -13.66 -7.24 0.02
CA TYR A 265 -12.52 -7.64 -0.81
C TYR A 265 -12.27 -6.57 -1.87
N GLU A 266 -11.02 -6.15 -2.03
CA GLU A 266 -10.60 -5.20 -3.05
C GLU A 266 -9.27 -5.60 -3.67
N ARG A 267 -8.94 -5.04 -4.83
CA ARG A 267 -7.63 -5.21 -5.46
C ARG A 267 -6.82 -3.94 -5.28
N TYR A 268 -5.67 -4.05 -4.62
CA TYR A 268 -4.72 -2.96 -4.47
C TYR A 268 -3.73 -3.02 -5.63
N ALA A 269 -3.60 -1.91 -6.36
CA ALA A 269 -2.46 -1.65 -7.23
C ALA A 269 -1.43 -0.89 -6.38
N LEU A 270 -0.34 -1.57 -6.05
CA LEU A 270 0.76 -1.02 -5.27
C LEU A 270 1.73 -0.35 -6.24
N ASP A 271 1.73 0.98 -6.24
CA ASP A 271 2.75 1.79 -6.88
C ASP A 271 4.00 1.80 -6.02
N SER A 272 5.17 1.60 -6.63
CA SER A 272 6.45 1.90 -5.97
C SER A 272 6.81 3.36 -6.20
N LEU A 273 7.01 4.10 -5.11
CA LEU A 273 7.39 5.52 -5.15
C LEU A 273 8.90 5.73 -4.99
N GLY A 274 9.66 4.64 -4.95
CA GLY A 274 11.12 4.64 -4.84
C GLY A 274 11.61 4.51 -3.40
N GLU A 275 12.94 4.54 -3.27
CA GLU A 275 13.61 4.45 -1.99
C GLU A 275 13.74 5.83 -1.35
N GLU A 276 13.54 5.90 -0.04
CA GLU A 276 13.82 7.10 0.76
C GLU A 276 14.38 6.73 2.14
N ALA A 277 15.22 7.62 2.68
CA ALA A 277 15.70 7.52 4.05
C ALA A 277 14.62 8.05 5.00
N LEU A 278 14.31 7.28 6.04
CA LEU A 278 13.30 7.62 7.03
C LEU A 278 13.88 7.57 8.43
N GLU A 279 13.68 8.66 9.15
CA GLU A 279 13.94 8.75 10.58
C GLU A 279 12.69 8.39 11.38
N THR A 280 12.83 7.43 12.29
CA THR A 280 11.78 7.12 13.27
C THR A 280 12.40 6.99 14.67
N PRO A 281 11.58 6.99 15.75
CA PRO A 281 12.10 6.72 17.08
C PRO A 281 12.73 5.31 17.23
N ALA A 282 12.42 4.37 16.32
CA ALA A 282 13.05 3.06 16.28
C ALA A 282 14.44 3.04 15.60
N GLY A 283 14.82 4.12 14.90
CA GLY A 283 16.11 4.22 14.21
C GLY A 283 16.03 4.92 12.85
N HIS A 284 17.15 4.87 12.13
CA HIS A 284 17.32 5.41 10.78
C HIS A 284 17.18 4.25 9.79
N PHE A 285 16.30 4.38 8.80
CA PHE A 285 15.99 3.29 7.86
C PHE A 285 16.14 3.74 6.41
N ARG A 286 16.80 2.92 5.60
CA ARG A 286 16.59 2.95 4.14
C ARG A 286 15.30 2.20 3.83
N THR A 287 14.33 2.90 3.25
CA THR A 287 12.98 2.37 3.04
C THR A 287 12.59 2.35 1.58
N LEU A 288 11.72 1.42 1.20
CA LEU A 288 10.97 1.46 -0.05
C LEU A 288 9.55 1.91 0.24
N HIS A 289 9.11 2.98 -0.41
CA HIS A 289 7.77 3.53 -0.25
C HIS A 289 6.81 2.91 -1.28
N LEU A 290 5.79 2.20 -0.79
CA LEU A 290 4.71 1.65 -1.59
C LEU A 290 3.39 2.37 -1.30
N ARG A 291 2.58 2.59 -2.33
CA ARG A 291 1.27 3.24 -2.21
C ARG A 291 0.19 2.44 -2.93
N ALA A 292 -0.95 2.24 -2.28
CA ALA A 292 -2.20 1.81 -2.90
C ALA A 292 -3.23 2.92 -2.82
N MET A 293 -3.83 3.25 -3.98
CA MET A 293 -4.94 4.22 -4.07
C MET A 293 -6.23 3.49 -4.44
N THR A 294 -7.22 3.55 -3.56
CA THR A 294 -8.58 3.06 -3.80
C THR A 294 -9.58 4.20 -3.54
N ASP A 295 -10.62 3.95 -2.75
CA ASP A 295 -11.45 5.00 -2.16
C ASP A 295 -10.74 5.74 -1.01
N SER A 296 -9.62 5.19 -0.54
CA SER A 296 -8.70 5.71 0.47
C SER A 296 -7.26 5.49 -0.01
N VAL A 297 -6.29 6.15 0.62
CA VAL A 297 -4.87 5.98 0.28
C VAL A 297 -4.16 5.25 1.41
N THR A 298 -3.51 4.13 1.09
CA THR A 298 -2.63 3.42 2.01
C THR A 298 -1.21 3.50 1.50
N GLU A 299 -0.30 4.00 2.32
CA GLU A 299 1.14 4.07 2.05
C GLU A 299 1.90 3.26 3.10
N ILE A 300 2.92 2.52 2.68
CA ILE A 300 3.72 1.64 3.54
C ILE A 300 5.19 1.83 3.18
N TRP A 301 6.02 2.08 4.19
CA TRP A 301 7.48 2.18 4.07
C TRP A 301 8.12 0.91 4.62
N LEU A 302 8.77 0.14 3.74
CA LEU A 302 9.43 -1.10 4.07
C LEU A 302 10.91 -0.85 4.33
N ALA A 303 11.42 -1.14 5.53
CA ALA A 303 12.83 -1.01 5.85
C ALA A 303 13.66 -2.11 5.15
N LEU A 304 14.33 -1.73 4.05
CA LEU A 304 15.01 -2.65 3.14
C LEU A 304 16.12 -3.45 3.83
N ASP A 305 16.79 -2.82 4.79
CA ASP A 305 17.92 -3.41 5.51
C ASP A 305 17.47 -4.10 6.83
N HIS A 306 16.16 -4.09 7.13
CA HIS A 306 15.56 -4.74 8.31
C HIS A 306 14.45 -5.71 7.90
N HIS A 307 14.81 -6.71 7.09
CA HIS A 307 13.90 -7.77 6.63
C HIS A 307 12.63 -7.27 5.90
N ARG A 308 12.66 -6.04 5.36
CA ARG A 308 11.49 -5.36 4.75
C ARG A 308 10.31 -5.20 5.73
N LEU A 309 10.60 -4.97 7.01
CA LEU A 309 9.58 -4.68 8.02
C LEU A 309 8.90 -3.32 7.72
N PRO A 310 7.57 -3.20 7.96
CA PRO A 310 6.83 -1.96 7.77
C PRO A 310 7.14 -0.98 8.91
N VAL A 311 8.04 -0.03 8.69
CA VAL A 311 8.47 0.93 9.72
C VAL A 311 7.63 2.20 9.77
N LYS A 312 6.85 2.45 8.71
CA LYS A 312 5.81 3.48 8.69
C LYS A 312 4.63 3.00 7.85
N ILE A 313 3.43 3.32 8.30
CA ILE A 313 2.17 3.09 7.57
C ILE A 313 1.37 4.38 7.64
N ARG A 314 0.96 4.93 6.50
CA ARG A 314 0.04 6.08 6.44
C ARG A 314 -1.26 5.65 5.79
N PHE A 315 -2.36 5.99 6.44
CA PHE A 315 -3.70 5.81 5.92
C PHE A 315 -4.38 7.18 5.80
N THR A 316 -4.81 7.53 4.59
CA THR A 316 -5.65 8.70 4.33
C THR A 316 -7.05 8.20 4.00
N ASP A 317 -8.02 8.54 4.82
CA ASP A 317 -9.39 8.10 4.62
C ASP A 317 -10.10 8.89 3.50
N LYS A 318 -11.35 8.55 3.21
CA LYS A 318 -12.14 9.20 2.15
C LYS A 318 -12.41 10.69 2.37
N LYS A 319 -12.30 11.15 3.63
CA LYS A 319 -12.52 12.54 4.02
C LYS A 319 -11.22 13.35 3.98
N GLY A 320 -10.08 12.68 3.76
CA GLY A 320 -8.76 13.30 3.80
C GLY A 320 -8.13 13.29 5.20
N ASP A 321 -8.74 12.61 6.18
CA ASP A 321 -8.13 12.46 7.50
C ASP A 321 -6.92 11.52 7.40
N ILE A 322 -5.77 12.00 7.88
CA ILE A 322 -4.50 11.29 7.81
C ILE A 322 -4.19 10.65 9.16
N TYR A 323 -3.87 9.36 9.13
CA TYR A 323 -3.39 8.58 10.26
C TYR A 323 -2.04 7.96 9.91
N GLU A 324 -1.03 8.20 10.74
CA GLU A 324 0.30 7.60 10.58
C GLU A 324 0.61 6.67 11.74
N GLN A 325 1.06 5.46 11.44
CA GLN A 325 1.76 4.60 12.39
C GLN A 325 3.25 4.73 12.12
N ILE A 326 4.01 5.20 13.10
CA ILE A 326 5.48 5.36 13.01
C ILE A 326 6.14 4.42 14.00
N ALA A 327 7.05 3.57 13.53
CA ALA A 327 7.72 2.59 14.36
C ALA A 327 8.55 3.28 15.45
N THR A 328 8.30 2.89 16.70
CA THR A 328 9.01 3.36 17.89
C THR A 328 9.97 2.31 18.44
N GLU A 329 9.74 1.04 18.14
CA GLU A 329 10.57 -0.07 18.59
C GLU A 329 10.48 -1.23 17.58
N LEU A 330 11.60 -1.90 17.35
CA LEU A 330 11.70 -3.17 16.62
C LEU A 330 12.47 -4.16 17.49
N GLY A 331 11.98 -5.38 17.65
CA GLY A 331 12.70 -6.36 18.46
C GLY A 331 12.06 -7.73 18.55
N THR A 332 12.47 -8.44 19.59
CA THR A 332 11.88 -9.70 20.04
C THR A 332 11.05 -9.40 21.30
N PRO A 333 9.81 -9.92 21.42
CA PRO A 333 8.92 -9.59 22.53
C PRO A 333 9.43 -9.99 23.91
#